data_AF-M0I870-F1
#
_entry.id   AF-M0I870-F1
#
_cell.length_a   1.000
_cell.length_b   1.000
_cell.length_c   1.000
_cell.angle_alpha   90.00
_cell.angle_beta   90.00
_cell.angle_gamma   90.00
#
_symmetry.space_group_name_H-M   'P 1'
#
loop_
_entity.id
_entity.type
_entity.pdbx_description
1 polymer ?
#
loop_
_entity_poly.entity_id
_entity_poly.type
_entity_poly.pdbx_seq_one_letter_code
_entity_poly.pdbx_strand_id
1 'polypeptide(L)'
;MTSDTPERADGLHTGAIRRRRRITLLLVSVLGLVPWSVQTFSTGTTALLFPWGLVSPSTLSVTTITDFLFHLTMGLPDFILAWPLGVVCFLVSLGSALSGYLFGRSDVRITVAGLVLAGVTQLEVARGFSVQPNRTAWPVGTVFLWAVASYLYWSYTDASEV
;
A
#
# COMPACT_ATOMS: atom_id res chain seq x y z
N MET A 1 24.80 46.51 -8.82
CA MET A 1 25.67 45.31 -8.84
C MET A 1 25.09 44.33 -7.85
N THR A 2 24.32 43.39 -8.39
CA THR A 2 23.36 42.53 -7.69
C THR A 2 24.06 41.34 -7.02
N SER A 3 24.28 41.44 -5.72
CA SER A 3 24.60 40.29 -4.86
C SER A 3 23.31 39.55 -4.51
N ASP A 4 22.72 38.84 -5.48
CA ASP A 4 21.53 38.03 -5.24
C ASP A 4 21.93 36.59 -4.90
N THR A 5 21.93 36.32 -3.60
CA THR A 5 21.40 35.12 -2.91
C THR A 5 21.79 33.69 -3.35
N PRO A 6 22.94 33.17 -2.88
CA PRO A 6 23.10 31.72 -2.71
C PRO A 6 22.14 31.13 -1.64
N GLU A 7 21.83 31.91 -0.59
CA GLU A 7 20.99 31.47 0.54
C GLU A 7 19.52 31.20 0.16
N ARG A 8 19.02 31.86 -0.88
CA ARG A 8 17.64 31.72 -1.36
C ARG A 8 17.45 30.45 -2.20
N ALA A 9 18.48 30.02 -2.92
CA ALA A 9 18.48 28.79 -3.70
C ALA A 9 18.47 27.54 -2.79
N ASP A 10 19.30 27.54 -1.74
CA ASP A 10 19.40 26.43 -0.78
C ASP A 10 18.08 26.17 -0.01
N GLY A 11 17.36 27.24 0.34
CA GLY A 11 16.06 27.13 0.99
C GLY A 11 14.98 26.50 0.11
N LEU A 12 14.99 26.79 -1.20
CA LEU A 12 14.02 26.25 -2.16
C LEU A 12 14.22 24.74 -2.39
N HIS A 13 15.48 24.29 -2.55
CA HIS A 13 15.79 22.87 -2.73
C HIS A 13 15.45 22.04 -1.50
N THR A 14 15.76 22.55 -0.30
CA THR A 14 15.46 21.88 0.97
C THR A 14 13.94 21.74 1.18
N GLY A 15 13.17 22.78 0.83
CA GLY A 15 11.70 22.76 0.89
C GLY A 15 11.08 21.73 -0.05
N ALA A 16 11.57 21.65 -1.29
CA ALA A 16 11.08 20.71 -2.29
C ALA A 16 11.31 19.24 -1.88
N ILE A 17 12.51 18.91 -1.36
CA ILE A 17 12.85 17.56 -0.89
C ILE A 17 11.94 17.14 0.28
N ARG A 18 11.74 18.03 1.26
CA ARG A 18 10.88 17.76 2.41
C ARG A 18 9.41 17.58 1.99
N ARG A 19 8.92 18.38 1.05
CA ARG A 19 7.56 18.24 0.49
C ARG A 19 7.39 16.89 -0.21
N ARG A 20 8.36 16.48 -1.02
CA ARG A 20 8.31 15.19 -1.73
C ARG A 20 8.25 14.00 -0.77
N ARG A 21 9.11 13.99 0.26
CA ARG A 21 9.12 12.95 1.30
C ARG A 21 7.79 12.86 2.05
N ARG A 22 7.18 14.01 2.38
CA ARG A 22 5.85 14.08 2.97
C ARG A 22 4.78 13.48 2.06
N ILE A 23 4.79 13.84 0.77
CA ILE A 23 3.84 13.29 -0.21
C ILE A 23 4.01 11.77 -0.33
N THR A 24 5.24 11.26 -0.43
CA THR A 24 5.50 9.82 -0.47
C THR A 24 4.93 9.11 0.77
N LEU A 25 5.23 9.63 1.97
CA LEU A 25 4.70 9.06 3.20
C LEU A 25 3.17 9.08 3.21
N LEU A 26 2.55 10.20 2.86
CA LEU A 26 1.08 10.33 2.81
C LEU A 26 0.45 9.33 1.82
N LEU A 27 1.00 9.21 0.61
CA LEU A 27 0.50 8.28 -0.39
C LEU A 27 0.57 6.83 0.12
N VAL A 28 1.70 6.43 0.71
CA VAL A 28 1.87 5.08 1.27
C VAL A 28 0.95 4.89 2.49
N SER A 29 0.79 5.88 3.36
CA SER A 29 -0.12 5.77 4.52
C SER A 29 -1.59 5.63 4.12
N VAL A 30 -2.04 6.37 3.09
CA VAL A 30 -3.42 6.27 2.58
C VAL A 30 -3.71 4.87 2.04
N LEU A 31 -2.73 4.19 1.45
CA LEU A 31 -2.88 2.81 1.01
C LEU A 31 -3.17 1.83 2.17
N GLY A 32 -2.83 2.19 3.41
CA GLY A 32 -3.19 1.44 4.62
C GLY A 32 -4.66 1.58 5.03
N LEU A 33 -5.36 2.59 4.51
CA LEU A 33 -6.73 2.94 4.89
C LEU A 33 -7.77 2.57 3.83
N VAL A 34 -7.34 2.33 2.59
CA VAL A 34 -8.24 1.92 1.50
C VAL A 34 -8.48 0.41 1.52
N PRO A 35 -9.66 -0.06 1.05
CA PRO A 35 -9.89 -1.49 0.87
C PRO A 35 -8.95 -2.04 -0.21
N TRP A 36 -8.20 -3.07 0.15
CA TRP A 36 -7.32 -3.81 -0.75
C TRP A 36 -8.07 -4.82 -1.60
N SER A 37 -9.21 -5.33 -1.14
CA SER A 37 -10.10 -6.10 -1.98
C SER A 37 -11.55 -5.86 -1.60
N VAL A 38 -12.41 -5.77 -2.62
CA VAL A 38 -13.86 -5.68 -2.46
C VAL A 38 -14.43 -7.01 -2.92
N GLN A 39 -15.18 -7.67 -2.07
CA GLN A 39 -15.73 -8.98 -2.36
C GLN A 39 -17.24 -8.86 -2.46
N THR A 40 -17.78 -9.20 -3.62
CA THR A 40 -19.21 -9.18 -3.90
C THR A 40 -19.73 -10.61 -3.94
N PHE A 41 -20.81 -10.87 -3.21
CA PHE A 41 -21.49 -12.16 -3.21
C PHE A 41 -22.74 -12.09 -4.08
N SER A 42 -23.12 -13.21 -4.69
CA SER A 42 -24.34 -13.28 -5.55
C SER A 42 -25.63 -13.01 -4.78
N THR A 43 -25.61 -13.14 -3.45
CA THR A 43 -26.70 -12.77 -2.53
C THR A 43 -26.84 -11.25 -2.32
N GLY A 44 -25.96 -10.44 -2.91
CA GLY A 44 -25.97 -8.97 -2.78
C GLY A 44 -25.20 -8.42 -1.58
N THR A 45 -24.58 -9.29 -0.76
CA THR A 45 -23.71 -8.84 0.34
C THR A 45 -22.32 -8.46 -0.18
N THR A 46 -21.62 -7.61 0.58
CA THR A 46 -20.25 -7.18 0.26
C THR A 46 -19.37 -7.33 1.49
N ALA A 47 -18.13 -7.77 1.29
CA ALA A 47 -17.08 -7.73 2.30
C ALA A 47 -15.88 -6.92 1.78
N LEU A 48 -15.31 -6.10 2.65
CA LEU A 48 -14.17 -5.24 2.36
C LEU A 48 -12.95 -5.79 3.10
N LEU A 49 -11.90 -6.10 2.36
CA LEU A 49 -10.63 -6.55 2.90
C LEU A 49 -9.65 -5.38 2.93
N PHE A 50 -9.20 -5.03 4.12
CA PHE A 50 -8.19 -4.02 4.40
C PHE A 50 -6.87 -4.71 4.78
N PRO A 51 -5.74 -3.99 4.79
CA PRO A 51 -4.48 -4.56 5.29
C PRO A 51 -4.50 -4.91 6.78
N TRP A 52 -5.44 -4.34 7.56
CA TRP A 52 -5.54 -4.55 9.00
C TRP A 52 -6.73 -5.45 9.41
N GLY A 53 -7.66 -5.73 8.50
CA GLY A 53 -8.85 -6.52 8.84
C GLY A 53 -9.87 -6.66 7.72
N LEU A 54 -10.92 -7.43 8.00
CA LEU A 54 -12.09 -7.63 7.16
C LEU A 54 -13.27 -6.86 7.76
N VAL A 55 -13.97 -6.10 6.93
CA VAL A 55 -15.18 -5.39 7.32
C VAL A 55 -16.32 -5.92 6.47
N SER A 56 -17.39 -6.37 7.13
CA SER A 56 -18.62 -6.82 6.47
C SER A 56 -19.76 -5.87 6.80
N PRO A 57 -20.03 -4.85 5.95
CA PRO A 57 -21.09 -3.87 6.20
C PRO A 57 -22.46 -4.50 6.43
N SER A 58 -22.77 -5.62 5.74
CA SER A 58 -24.06 -6.31 5.86
C SER A 58 -24.30 -6.95 7.23
N THR A 59 -23.25 -7.26 7.98
CA THR A 59 -23.33 -7.86 9.32
C THR A 59 -22.79 -6.94 10.42
N LEU A 60 -22.36 -5.72 10.06
CA LEU A 60 -21.64 -4.78 10.93
C LEU A 60 -20.46 -5.43 11.68
N SER A 61 -19.88 -6.48 11.09
CA SER A 61 -18.79 -7.23 11.69
C SER A 61 -17.44 -6.73 11.20
N VAL A 62 -16.49 -6.58 12.13
CA VAL A 62 -15.09 -6.27 11.86
C VAL A 62 -14.26 -7.41 12.43
N THR A 63 -13.51 -8.09 11.57
CA THR A 63 -12.56 -9.14 11.96
C THR A 63 -11.16 -8.62 11.75
N THR A 64 -10.38 -8.49 12.81
CA THR A 64 -9.00 -8.02 12.68
C THR A 64 -8.11 -9.09 12.07
N ILE A 65 -7.00 -8.67 11.44
CA ILE A 65 -5.99 -9.61 10.92
C ILE A 65 -5.41 -10.49 12.06
N THR A 66 -5.32 -9.96 13.28
CA THR A 66 -4.85 -10.69 14.45
C THR A 66 -5.84 -11.78 14.86
N ASP A 67 -7.13 -11.46 14.96
CA ASP A 67 -8.17 -12.48 15.25
C ASP A 67 -8.20 -13.54 14.14
N PHE A 68 -8.02 -13.13 12.90
CA PHE A 68 -7.94 -14.04 11.77
C PHE A 68 -6.73 -14.99 11.85
N LEU A 69 -5.55 -14.48 12.19
CA LEU A 69 -4.32 -15.27 12.24
C LEU A 69 -4.18 -16.11 13.51
N PHE A 70 -4.77 -15.71 14.64
CA PHE A 70 -4.57 -16.41 15.91
C PHE A 70 -5.78 -17.22 16.36
N HIS A 71 -6.99 -16.93 15.85
CA HIS A 71 -8.22 -17.63 16.25
C HIS A 71 -8.73 -18.63 15.21
N LEU A 72 -8.44 -18.39 13.92
CA LEU A 72 -8.99 -19.21 12.83
C LEU A 72 -7.98 -20.20 12.22
N THR A 73 -6.70 -20.19 12.62
CA THR A 73 -5.57 -20.79 11.88
C THR A 73 -5.49 -22.31 11.74
N MET A 74 -6.48 -23.10 12.15
CA MET A 74 -6.50 -24.53 11.83
C MET A 74 -7.27 -24.79 10.52
N GLY A 75 -6.54 -24.95 9.42
CA GLY A 75 -7.06 -25.49 8.16
C GLY A 75 -7.45 -24.48 7.06
N LEU A 76 -6.91 -23.26 7.07
CA LEU A 76 -7.23 -22.28 6.03
C LEU A 76 -6.54 -22.56 4.69
N PRO A 77 -7.19 -22.23 3.55
CA PRO A 77 -6.60 -22.35 2.22
C PRO A 77 -5.34 -21.49 2.04
N ASP A 78 -4.31 -22.04 1.40
CA ASP A 78 -2.99 -21.42 1.25
C ASP A 78 -3.01 -20.00 0.64
N PHE A 79 -3.96 -19.70 -0.26
CA PHE A 79 -4.05 -18.38 -0.91
C PHE A 79 -4.28 -17.25 0.10
N ILE A 80 -4.84 -17.54 1.28
CA ILE A 80 -5.11 -16.51 2.28
C ILE A 80 -3.85 -16.08 3.03
N LEU A 81 -2.79 -16.90 3.02
CA LEU A 81 -1.48 -16.55 3.56
C LEU A 81 -0.78 -15.48 2.72
N ALA A 82 -1.20 -15.28 1.47
CA ALA A 82 -0.71 -14.16 0.66
C ALA A 82 -1.14 -12.80 1.25
N TRP A 83 -2.25 -12.74 1.99
CA TRP A 83 -2.69 -11.50 2.63
C TRP A 83 -1.69 -10.95 3.68
N PRO A 84 -1.31 -11.70 4.74
CA PRO A 84 -0.32 -11.22 5.70
C PRO A 84 1.05 -10.98 5.07
N LEU A 85 1.45 -11.78 4.07
CA LEU A 85 2.68 -11.53 3.31
C LEU A 85 2.64 -10.16 2.61
N GLY A 86 1.52 -9.83 1.96
CA GLY A 86 1.29 -8.51 1.35
C GLY A 86 1.36 -7.37 2.36
N VAL A 87 0.81 -7.58 3.56
CA VAL A 87 0.90 -6.61 4.66
C VAL A 87 2.35 -6.39 5.08
N VAL A 88 3.17 -7.45 5.19
CA VAL A 88 4.61 -7.32 5.48
C VAL A 88 5.32 -6.52 4.39
N CYS A 89 5.08 -6.81 3.10
CA CYS A 89 5.65 -6.05 2.00
C CYS A 89 5.24 -4.57 2.02
N PHE A 90 4.00 -4.30 2.37
CA PHE A 90 3.50 -2.93 2.56
C PHE A 90 4.15 -2.23 3.77
N LEU A 91 4.32 -2.92 4.89
CA LEU A 91 5.00 -2.37 6.07
C LEU A 91 6.47 -2.07 5.81
N VAL A 92 7.17 -2.88 5.00
CA VAL A 92 8.52 -2.56 4.51
C VAL A 92 8.52 -1.26 3.70
N SER A 93 7.53 -1.10 2.82
CA SER A 93 7.38 0.12 2.01
C SER A 93 7.12 1.36 2.87
N LEU A 94 6.21 1.23 3.84
CA LEU A 94 5.86 2.27 4.81
C LEU A 94 7.05 2.62 5.71
N GLY A 95 7.78 1.61 6.21
CA GLY A 95 8.98 1.79 7.00
C GLY A 95 10.09 2.51 6.23
N SER A 96 10.29 2.16 4.95
CA SER A 96 11.23 2.87 4.08
C SER A 96 10.82 4.34 3.89
N ALA A 97 9.55 4.62 3.60
CA ALA A 97 9.04 5.99 3.44
C ALA A 97 9.16 6.80 4.74
N LEU A 98 8.87 6.18 5.89
CA LEU A 98 9.00 6.80 7.20
C LEU A 98 10.46 7.09 7.55
N SER A 99 11.39 6.18 7.24
CA SER A 99 12.83 6.42 7.39
C SER A 99 13.32 7.59 6.54
N GLY A 100 12.79 7.72 5.31
CA GLY A 100 13.06 8.86 4.44
C GLY A 100 12.57 10.18 5.04
N TYR A 101 11.41 10.17 5.69
CA TYR A 101 10.84 11.34 6.35
C TYR A 101 11.60 11.74 7.62
N LEU A 102 11.95 10.78 8.48
CA LEU A 102 12.55 11.03 9.80
C LEU A 102 14.07 11.23 9.75
N PHE A 103 14.78 10.34 9.03
CA PHE A 103 16.24 10.29 9.03
C PHE A 103 16.86 10.83 7.73
N GLY A 104 16.03 11.17 6.75
CA GLY A 104 16.47 11.62 5.44
C GLY A 104 17.18 10.56 4.60
N ARG A 105 17.08 9.29 5.00
CA ARG A 105 17.69 8.13 4.34
C ARG A 105 16.58 7.13 3.97
N SER A 106 16.25 7.07 2.70
CA SER A 106 15.37 6.04 2.13
C SER A 106 15.74 5.78 0.69
N ASP A 107 15.77 4.52 0.29
CA ASP A 107 15.82 4.15 -1.11
C ASP A 107 14.40 3.98 -1.65
N VAL A 108 14.04 4.79 -2.64
CA VAL A 108 12.72 4.72 -3.29
C VAL A 108 12.48 3.36 -3.94
N ARG A 109 13.55 2.65 -4.35
CA ARG A 109 13.45 1.32 -4.96
C ARG A 109 12.91 0.30 -3.97
N ILE A 110 13.25 0.41 -2.68
CA ILE A 110 12.72 -0.46 -1.63
C ILE A 110 11.22 -0.19 -1.45
N THR A 111 10.82 1.08 -1.42
CA THR A 111 9.39 1.45 -1.32
C THR A 111 8.61 0.95 -2.53
N VAL A 112 9.12 1.15 -3.74
CA VAL A 112 8.47 0.70 -4.98
C VAL A 112 8.40 -0.83 -5.03
N ALA A 113 9.49 -1.54 -4.73
CA ALA A 113 9.52 -2.99 -4.75
C ALA A 113 8.53 -3.60 -3.74
N GLY A 114 8.47 -3.06 -2.52
CA GLY A 114 7.52 -3.54 -1.53
C GLY A 114 6.06 -3.30 -1.94
N LEU A 115 5.74 -2.15 -2.56
CA LEU A 115 4.39 -1.89 -3.08
C LEU A 115 4.02 -2.81 -4.25
N VAL A 116 4.97 -3.08 -5.16
CA VAL A 116 4.74 -4.01 -6.28
C VAL A 116 4.47 -5.42 -5.76
N LEU A 117 5.31 -5.92 -4.85
CA LEU A 117 5.15 -7.23 -4.22
C LEU A 117 3.83 -7.33 -3.44
N ALA A 118 3.49 -6.30 -2.66
CA ALA A 118 2.19 -6.23 -2.00
C ALA A 118 1.04 -6.31 -3.03
N GLY A 119 1.12 -5.60 -4.15
CA GLY A 119 0.11 -5.67 -5.20
C GLY A 119 -0.03 -7.07 -5.84
N VAL A 120 1.07 -7.79 -6.04
CA VAL A 120 1.06 -9.18 -6.53
C VAL A 120 0.34 -10.09 -5.53
N THR A 121 0.65 -9.98 -4.24
CA THR A 121 -0.04 -10.80 -3.22
C THR A 121 -1.54 -10.52 -3.18
N GLN A 122 -1.95 -9.25 -3.34
CA GLN A 122 -3.37 -8.90 -3.37
C GLN A 122 -4.10 -9.43 -4.59
N LEU A 123 -3.40 -9.54 -5.73
CA LEU A 123 -3.96 -10.14 -6.93
C LEU A 123 -4.21 -11.64 -6.71
N GLU A 124 -3.27 -12.35 -6.07
CA GLU A 124 -3.45 -13.77 -5.72
C GLU A 124 -4.59 -13.98 -4.72
N VAL A 125 -4.71 -13.12 -3.70
CA VAL A 125 -5.83 -13.17 -2.74
C VAL A 125 -7.17 -12.97 -3.45
N ALA A 126 -7.27 -11.95 -4.31
CA ALA A 126 -8.49 -11.66 -5.07
C ALA A 126 -8.84 -12.80 -6.04
N ARG A 127 -7.83 -13.38 -6.70
CA ARG A 127 -8.01 -14.56 -7.55
C ARG A 127 -8.52 -15.76 -6.75
N GLY A 128 -7.89 -16.06 -5.61
CA GLY A 128 -8.27 -17.17 -4.74
C GLY A 128 -9.72 -17.07 -4.24
N PHE A 129 -10.17 -15.86 -3.92
CA PHE A 129 -11.57 -15.62 -3.57
C PHE A 129 -12.54 -15.69 -4.75
N SER A 130 -12.11 -15.33 -5.97
CA SER A 130 -12.97 -15.35 -7.16
C SER A 130 -13.15 -16.74 -7.77
N VAL A 131 -12.28 -17.70 -7.43
CA VAL A 131 -12.45 -19.11 -7.84
C VAL A 131 -13.55 -19.80 -7.01
N GLN A 132 -13.95 -19.22 -5.87
CA GLN A 132 -15.02 -19.77 -5.05
C GLN A 132 -16.39 -19.49 -5.68
N PRO A 133 -17.32 -20.47 -5.67
CA PRO A 133 -18.67 -20.27 -6.18
C PRO A 133 -19.34 -19.07 -5.49
N ASN A 134 -20.17 -18.33 -6.24
CA ASN A 134 -20.99 -17.23 -5.71
C ASN A 134 -20.22 -16.03 -5.12
N ARG A 135 -18.92 -15.91 -5.41
CA ARG A 135 -18.06 -14.84 -4.90
C ARG A 135 -17.19 -14.27 -6.02
N THR A 136 -17.08 -12.95 -6.06
CA THR A 136 -16.12 -12.25 -6.92
C THR A 136 -15.34 -11.27 -6.08
N ALA A 137 -14.02 -11.32 -6.16
CA ALA A 137 -13.15 -10.41 -5.42
C ALA A 137 -12.40 -9.49 -6.39
N TRP A 138 -12.65 -8.20 -6.22
CA TRP A 138 -12.07 -7.13 -7.00
C TRP A 138 -10.70 -6.75 -6.42
N PRO A 139 -9.61 -6.76 -7.22
CA PRO A 139 -8.24 -6.48 -6.77
C PRO A 139 -7.96 -4.98 -6.67
N VAL A 140 -8.78 -4.26 -5.90
CA VAL A 140 -8.72 -2.79 -5.78
C VAL A 140 -7.35 -2.33 -5.24
N GLY A 141 -6.82 -3.06 -4.27
CA GLY A 141 -5.52 -2.84 -3.66
C GLY A 141 -4.38 -2.97 -4.66
N THR A 142 -4.40 -4.00 -5.53
CA THR A 142 -3.38 -4.16 -6.58
C THR A 142 -3.31 -2.91 -7.46
N VAL A 143 -4.47 -2.40 -7.89
CA VAL A 143 -4.53 -1.20 -8.74
C VAL A 143 -3.94 0.01 -8.01
N PHE A 144 -4.34 0.27 -6.77
CA PHE A 144 -3.82 1.43 -6.02
C PHE A 144 -2.35 1.30 -5.64
N LEU A 145 -1.91 0.12 -5.19
CA LEU A 145 -0.52 -0.15 -4.82
C LEU A 145 0.40 0.06 -6.03
N TRP A 146 0.04 -0.49 -7.19
CA TRP A 146 0.81 -0.32 -8.42
C TRP A 146 0.75 1.11 -8.94
N ALA A 147 -0.40 1.78 -8.92
CA ALA A 147 -0.51 3.17 -9.33
C ALA A 147 0.43 4.09 -8.53
N VAL A 148 0.46 3.92 -7.19
CA VAL A 148 1.39 4.68 -6.33
C VAL A 148 2.83 4.28 -6.60
N ALA A 149 3.12 2.98 -6.76
CA ALA A 149 4.48 2.51 -7.07
C ALA A 149 5.00 3.11 -8.39
N SER A 150 4.19 3.10 -9.45
CA SER A 150 4.53 3.68 -10.74
C SER A 150 4.74 5.18 -10.65
N TYR A 151 3.86 5.92 -9.94
CA TYR A 151 4.04 7.35 -9.71
C TYR A 151 5.34 7.68 -8.96
N LEU A 152 5.69 6.91 -7.93
CA LEU A 152 6.94 7.10 -7.19
C LEU A 152 8.17 6.78 -8.05
N TYR A 153 8.09 5.76 -8.90
CA TYR A 153 9.16 5.39 -9.80
C TYR A 153 9.40 6.45 -10.88
N TRP A 154 8.35 6.88 -11.60
CA TRP A 154 8.47 7.93 -12.63
C TRP A 154 8.99 9.24 -12.06
N SER A 155 8.46 9.69 -10.92
CA SER A 155 8.95 10.93 -10.31
C SER A 155 10.41 10.83 -9.85
N TYR A 156 10.94 9.63 -9.62
CA TYR A 156 12.35 9.41 -9.29
C TYR A 156 13.23 9.40 -10.53
N THR A 157 12.79 8.75 -11.62
CA THR A 157 13.53 8.74 -12.89
C THR A 157 13.68 10.16 -13.43
N ASP A 158 12.62 10.96 -13.42
CA ASP A 158 12.66 12.36 -13.88
C ASP A 158 13.68 13.19 -13.09
N ALA A 159 13.86 12.90 -11.81
CA ALA A 159 14.81 13.60 -10.95
C ALA A 159 16.26 13.11 -11.11
N SER A 160 16.48 11.94 -11.73
CA SER A 160 17.82 11.40 -11.99
C SER A 160 18.39 11.80 -13.34
N GLU A 161 17.56 12.32 -14.25
CA GLU A 161 17.96 12.78 -15.57
C GLU A 161 18.33 14.28 -15.63
N VAL A 162 18.10 15.02 -14.53
CA VAL A 162 18.42 16.46 -14.37
C VAL A 162 19.67 16.64 -13.54
#